data_AF-A0A2G2ZJY1-F1
#
_entry.id   AF-A0A2G2ZJY1-F1
#
_cell.length_a   1.000
_cell.length_b   1.000
_cell.length_c   1.000
_cell.angle_alpha   90.00
_cell.angle_beta   90.00
_cell.angle_gamma   90.00
#
_symmetry.space_group_name_H-M   'P 1'
#
loop_
_entity.id
_entity.type
_entity.pdbx_description
1 polymer ?
#
loop_
_entity_poly.entity_id
_entity_poly.type
_entity_poly.pdbx_seq_one_letter_code
_entity_poly.pdbx_strand_id
1 'polypeptide(L)'
;MDYSSLQQADVFRNEEFLINIIKGFRIPVGLPWHLVDEVYIPINCGDEFHWVLAVIVLKEKRICVYDSISRRRHFELSSEIQKLAKILPTYLGMSGFLDQKIRTDWSTIEAYWDKMCNPFDVQYIEGISQQTIDSLDYSPFVIAYTEYLSDGLQVPINELDSGLLRKRYAALL
;
A
#
# COMPACT_ATOMS: atom_id res chain seq x y z
N MET A 1 -9.07 -0.12 36.77
CA MET A 1 -9.18 0.27 35.34
C MET A 1 -8.84 -0.96 34.53
N ASP A 2 -9.79 -1.44 33.74
CA ASP A 2 -9.74 -2.72 33.05
C ASP A 2 -9.02 -2.57 31.70
N TYR A 3 -7.91 -3.30 31.53
CA TYR A 3 -7.08 -3.29 30.32
C TYR A 3 -7.85 -3.70 29.05
N SER A 4 -8.91 -4.52 29.19
CA SER A 4 -9.73 -4.95 28.05
C SER A 4 -10.53 -3.80 27.43
N SER A 5 -11.04 -2.88 28.27
CA SER A 5 -11.82 -1.73 27.82
C SER A 5 -10.99 -0.69 27.05
N LEU A 6 -9.70 -0.56 27.37
CA LEU A 6 -8.77 0.35 26.69
C LEU A 6 -8.37 -0.18 25.30
N GLN A 7 -8.09 -1.49 25.18
CA GLN A 7 -7.79 -2.10 23.88
C GLN A 7 -8.96 -1.97 22.90
N GLN A 8 -10.19 -2.18 23.37
CA GLN A 8 -11.37 -2.07 22.51
C GLN A 8 -11.62 -0.64 22.03
N ALA A 9 -11.42 0.35 22.91
CA ALA A 9 -11.53 1.77 22.54
C ALA A 9 -10.43 2.22 21.56
N ASP A 10 -9.21 1.69 21.67
CA ASP A 10 -8.12 2.00 20.75
C ASP A 10 -8.30 1.33 19.39
N VAL A 11 -8.80 0.09 19.34
CA VAL A 11 -9.19 -0.57 18.08
C VAL A 11 -10.27 0.24 17.36
N PHE A 12 -11.33 0.65 18.06
CA PHE A 12 -12.41 1.44 17.47
C PHE A 12 -11.94 2.80 16.95
N ARG A 13 -11.05 3.48 17.67
CA ARG A 13 -10.44 4.75 17.22
C ARG A 13 -9.58 4.57 15.98
N ASN A 14 -8.83 3.47 15.90
CA ASN A 14 -8.00 3.17 14.73
C ASN A 14 -8.87 2.80 13.51
N GLU A 15 -9.98 2.07 13.70
CA GLU A 15 -10.94 1.76 12.65
C GLU A 15 -11.59 3.02 12.07
N GLU A 16 -12.09 3.91 12.94
CA GLU A 16 -12.69 5.17 12.54
C GLU A 16 -11.67 6.08 11.81
N PHE A 17 -10.42 6.09 12.26
CA PHE A 17 -9.34 6.83 11.63
C PHE A 17 -9.08 6.36 10.20
N LEU A 18 -8.99 5.05 9.96
CA LEU A 18 -8.80 4.48 8.62
C LEU A 18 -10.00 4.77 7.71
N ILE A 19 -11.23 4.64 8.21
CA ILE A 19 -12.43 4.98 7.45
C ILE A 19 -12.43 6.45 7.05
N ASN A 20 -12.03 7.34 7.95
CA ASN A 20 -11.93 8.76 7.67
C ASN A 20 -10.82 9.11 6.66
N ILE A 21 -9.74 8.33 6.59
CA ILE A 21 -8.74 8.42 5.52
C ILE A 21 -9.36 8.02 4.18
N ILE A 22 -10.05 6.88 4.11
CA ILE A 22 -10.70 6.40 2.87
C ILE A 22 -11.72 7.42 2.35
N LYS A 23 -12.47 8.03 3.27
CA LYS A 23 -13.45 9.09 2.96
C LYS A 23 -12.82 10.45 2.62
N GLY A 24 -11.51 10.63 2.83
CA GLY A 24 -10.81 11.89 2.58
C GLY A 24 -11.01 12.97 3.65
N PHE A 25 -11.50 12.63 4.85
CA PHE A 25 -11.78 13.59 5.92
C PHE A 25 -10.58 13.93 6.81
N ARG A 26 -9.45 13.21 6.67
CA ARG A 26 -8.27 13.33 7.57
C ARG A 26 -6.94 13.58 6.87
N ILE A 27 -6.83 13.43 5.54
CA ILE A 27 -5.59 13.77 4.83
C ILE A 27 -5.66 15.26 4.44
N PRO A 28 -4.71 16.12 4.84
CA PRO A 28 -4.75 17.56 4.50
C PRO A 28 -4.65 17.83 2.97
N VAL A 29 -4.32 16.82 2.16
CA VAL A 29 -3.98 16.91 0.72
C VAL A 29 -4.35 15.66 -0.11
N GLY A 30 -5.12 14.70 0.42
CA GLY A 30 -5.44 13.44 -0.27
C GLY A 30 -6.86 13.39 -0.82
N LEU A 31 -7.02 12.90 -2.06
CA LEU A 31 -8.35 12.63 -2.62
C LEU A 31 -9.00 11.42 -1.90
N PRO A 32 -10.33 11.43 -1.68
CA PRO A 32 -11.08 10.23 -1.30
C PRO A 32 -10.78 9.05 -2.22
N TRP A 33 -10.71 7.84 -1.68
CA TRP A 33 -10.26 6.66 -2.44
C TRP A 33 -11.18 6.34 -3.63
N HIS A 34 -12.48 6.63 -3.53
CA HIS A 34 -13.44 6.42 -4.61
C HIS A 34 -13.21 7.33 -5.83
N LEU A 35 -12.29 8.30 -5.73
CA LEU A 35 -11.91 9.22 -6.82
C LEU A 35 -10.56 8.88 -7.45
N VAL A 36 -9.86 7.84 -7.00
CA VAL A 36 -8.55 7.43 -7.55
C VAL A 36 -8.59 5.97 -8.00
N ASP A 37 -7.68 5.61 -8.89
CA ASP A 37 -7.57 4.23 -9.40
C ASP A 37 -6.55 3.41 -8.59
N GLU A 38 -5.56 4.08 -8.00
CA GLU A 38 -4.44 3.48 -7.31
C GLU A 38 -4.16 4.19 -5.97
N VAL A 39 -3.76 3.42 -4.96
CA VAL A 39 -3.32 3.94 -3.67
C VAL A 39 -1.96 3.36 -3.29
N TYR A 40 -1.02 4.25 -2.97
CA TYR A 40 0.36 3.94 -2.63
C TYR A 40 0.53 3.91 -1.11
N ILE A 41 0.97 2.78 -0.57
CA ILE A 41 1.17 2.57 0.87
C ILE A 41 2.56 2.00 1.12
N PRO A 42 3.48 2.74 1.76
CA PRO A 42 4.69 2.16 2.28
C PRO A 42 4.34 1.27 3.48
N ILE A 43 4.76 0.01 3.46
CA ILE A 43 4.53 -0.96 4.53
C ILE A 43 5.87 -1.34 5.14
N ASN A 44 5.98 -1.23 6.47
CA ASN A 44 7.12 -1.72 7.23
C ASN A 44 6.86 -3.19 7.61
N CYS A 45 7.71 -4.10 7.12
CA CYS A 45 7.70 -5.51 7.46
C CYS A 45 8.63 -5.71 8.67
N GLY A 46 8.03 -5.89 9.84
CA GLY A 46 8.57 -5.57 11.17
C GLY A 46 9.83 -6.29 11.67
N ASP A 47 10.54 -7.03 10.83
CA ASP A 47 11.69 -7.83 11.26
C ASP A 47 13.04 -7.12 11.03
N GLU A 48 13.16 -6.16 10.09
CA GLU A 48 14.48 -5.58 9.70
C GLU A 48 14.48 -4.10 9.23
N PHE A 49 13.50 -3.27 9.59
CA PHE A 49 13.26 -1.97 8.91
C PHE A 49 13.07 -2.14 7.40
N HIS A 50 12.58 -3.32 6.99
CA HIS A 50 12.28 -3.62 5.61
C HIS A 50 11.03 -2.86 5.20
N TRP A 51 11.17 -1.98 4.21
CA TRP A 51 10.05 -1.24 3.66
C TRP A 51 9.75 -1.73 2.25
N VAL A 52 8.48 -2.04 2.02
CA VAL A 52 7.93 -2.36 0.71
C VAL A 52 6.90 -1.31 0.31
N LEU A 53 6.74 -1.12 -1.00
CA LEU A 53 5.66 -0.30 -1.52
C LEU A 53 4.51 -1.21 -1.95
N ALA A 54 3.37 -1.09 -1.30
CA ALA A 54 2.12 -1.69 -1.74
C ALA A 54 1.33 -0.69 -2.57
N VAL A 55 0.99 -1.07 -3.80
CA VAL A 55 0.10 -0.31 -4.70
C VAL A 55 -1.22 -1.04 -4.78
N ILE A 56 -2.26 -0.47 -4.19
CA ILE A 56 -3.62 -1.00 -4.26
C ILE A 56 -4.24 -0.52 -5.57
N VAL A 57 -4.41 -1.42 -6.52
CA VAL A 57 -5.11 -1.16 -7.78
C VAL A 57 -6.60 -1.45 -7.56
N LEU A 58 -7.37 -0.40 -7.28
CA LEU A 58 -8.75 -0.53 -6.82
C LEU A 58 -9.65 -1.17 -7.88
N LYS A 59 -9.48 -0.82 -9.16
CA LYS A 59 -10.27 -1.39 -10.26
C LYS A 59 -10.07 -2.89 -10.43
N GLU A 60 -8.88 -3.38 -10.13
CA GLU A 60 -8.53 -4.79 -10.28
C GLU A 60 -8.65 -5.56 -8.98
N LYS A 61 -8.96 -4.88 -7.87
CA LYS A 61 -9.00 -5.44 -6.53
C LYS A 61 -7.72 -6.22 -6.19
N ARG A 62 -6.57 -5.64 -6.55
CA ARG A 62 -5.23 -6.23 -6.42
C ARG A 62 -4.30 -5.33 -5.63
N ILE A 63 -3.38 -5.93 -4.88
CA ILE A 63 -2.24 -5.28 -4.27
C ILE A 63 -0.98 -5.72 -5.02
N CYS A 64 -0.34 -4.77 -5.70
CA CYS A 64 0.95 -4.95 -6.34
C CYS A 64 2.06 -4.54 -5.35
N VAL A 65 2.97 -5.46 -5.04
CA VAL A 65 4.03 -5.27 -4.05
C VAL A 65 5.35 -5.06 -4.78
N TYR A 66 5.95 -3.88 -4.57
CA TYR A 66 7.29 -3.55 -5.05
C TYR A 66 8.26 -3.69 -3.88
N ASP A 67 9.13 -4.69 -4.00
CA ASP A 67 10.10 -5.06 -2.98
C ASP A 67 11.52 -4.89 -3.55
N SER A 68 12.35 -4.14 -2.83
CA SER A 68 13.75 -3.91 -3.22
C SER A 68 14.68 -5.09 -2.85
N ILE A 69 14.21 -6.06 -2.06
CA ILE A 69 14.96 -7.27 -1.73
C ILE A 69 14.97 -8.25 -2.91
N SER A 70 16.17 -8.76 -3.20
CA SER A 70 16.42 -9.78 -4.20
C SER A 70 15.69 -11.11 -3.91
N ARG A 71 15.16 -11.73 -4.98
CA ARG A 71 14.33 -12.94 -4.94
C ARG A 71 14.89 -14.11 -4.14
N ARG A 72 16.21 -14.18 -3.92
CA ARG A 72 16.85 -15.25 -3.13
C ARG A 72 16.44 -15.25 -1.66
N ARG A 73 15.81 -14.17 -1.19
CA ARG A 73 15.26 -14.02 0.17
C ARG A 73 13.76 -13.75 0.16
N HIS A 74 13.00 -14.24 -0.83
CA HIS A 74 11.55 -14.19 -0.73
C HIS A 74 11.10 -14.90 0.56
N PHE A 75 10.92 -14.11 1.62
CA PHE A 75 10.06 -14.47 2.71
C PHE A 75 8.69 -14.62 2.08
N GLU A 76 8.16 -15.84 2.12
CA GLU A 76 6.76 -16.11 1.88
C GLU A 76 5.92 -15.02 2.55
N LEU A 77 5.19 -14.24 1.76
CA LEU A 77 4.05 -13.42 2.18
C LEU A 77 4.30 -12.64 3.48
N SER A 78 4.90 -11.44 3.42
CA SER A 78 4.94 -10.54 4.60
C SER A 78 3.56 -10.54 5.28
N SER A 79 3.56 -10.83 6.58
CA SER A 79 2.34 -11.05 7.35
C SER A 79 1.43 -9.80 7.28
N GLU A 80 2.04 -8.63 7.15
CA GLU A 80 1.43 -7.32 7.06
C GLU A 80 0.66 -7.16 5.75
N ILE A 81 1.23 -7.55 4.61
CA ILE A 81 0.57 -7.47 3.29
C ILE A 81 -0.63 -8.39 3.25
N GLN A 82 -0.50 -9.61 3.77
CA GLN A 82 -1.62 -10.55 3.85
C GLN A 82 -2.73 -10.06 4.78
N LYS A 83 -2.37 -9.47 5.91
CA LYS A 83 -3.34 -8.82 6.81
C LYS A 83 -4.05 -7.68 6.09
N LEU A 84 -3.31 -6.81 5.39
CA LEU A 84 -3.87 -5.72 4.60
C LEU A 84 -4.85 -6.24 3.54
N ALA A 85 -4.44 -7.22 2.75
CA ALA A 85 -5.28 -7.83 1.71
C ALA A 85 -6.60 -8.39 2.27
N LYS A 86 -6.57 -8.94 3.49
CA LYS A 86 -7.74 -9.52 4.17
C LYS A 86 -8.67 -8.48 4.79
N ILE A 87 -8.13 -7.41 5.40
CA ILE A 87 -8.95 -6.43 6.12
C ILE A 87 -9.48 -5.31 5.21
N LEU A 88 -8.78 -5.01 4.12
CA LEU A 88 -9.11 -3.89 3.23
C LEU A 88 -10.55 -3.93 2.68
N PRO A 89 -11.08 -5.09 2.22
CA PRO A 89 -12.46 -5.14 1.74
C PRO A 89 -13.50 -4.75 2.79
N THR A 90 -13.28 -5.11 4.06
CA THR A 90 -14.16 -4.73 5.18
C THR A 90 -14.20 -3.21 5.34
N TYR A 91 -13.04 -2.55 5.34
CA TYR A 91 -12.98 -1.09 5.47
C TYR A 91 -13.60 -0.36 4.26
N LEU A 92 -13.39 -0.86 3.04
CA LEU A 92 -14.04 -0.33 1.85
C LEU A 92 -15.58 -0.45 1.97
N GLY A 93 -16.09 -1.59 2.40
CA GLY A 93 -17.52 -1.79 2.68
C GLY A 93 -18.06 -0.82 3.73
N MET A 94 -17.41 -0.72 4.89
CA MET A 94 -17.83 0.19 5.98
C MET A 94 -17.77 1.67 5.58
N SER A 95 -16.87 2.04 4.67
CA SER A 95 -16.76 3.42 4.19
C SER A 95 -17.89 3.84 3.24
N GLY A 96 -18.69 2.89 2.73
CA GLY A 96 -19.67 3.13 1.66
C GLY A 96 -19.01 3.34 0.30
N PHE A 97 -17.80 2.80 0.09
CA PHE A 97 -17.00 3.01 -1.12
C PHE A 97 -17.76 2.64 -2.40
N LEU A 98 -18.44 1.49 -2.41
CA LEU A 98 -19.18 1.00 -3.57
C LEU A 98 -20.45 1.79 -3.88
N ASP A 99 -20.98 2.55 -2.91
CA ASP A 99 -22.16 3.39 -3.10
C ASP A 99 -21.81 4.72 -3.78
N GLN A 100 -20.53 5.08 -3.83
CA GLN A 100 -20.05 6.30 -4.48
C GLN A 100 -20.00 6.12 -6.00
N LYS A 101 -20.73 6.98 -6.72
CA LYS A 101 -20.85 6.92 -8.20
C LYS A 101 -20.39 8.20 -8.91
N ILE A 102 -19.57 9.03 -8.25
CA ILE A 102 -19.19 10.35 -8.77
C ILE A 102 -18.24 10.23 -9.97
N ARG A 103 -17.14 9.47 -9.83
CA ARG A 103 -16.13 9.26 -10.87
C ARG A 103 -16.32 7.91 -11.57
N THR A 104 -16.50 6.85 -10.78
CA THR A 104 -16.55 5.47 -11.24
C THR A 104 -17.71 4.78 -10.54
N ASP A 105 -18.54 4.03 -11.25
CA ASP A 105 -19.52 3.14 -10.63
C ASP A 105 -18.83 1.83 -10.24
N TRP A 106 -18.20 1.83 -9.06
CA TRP A 106 -17.42 0.68 -8.56
C TRP A 106 -18.25 -0.59 -8.41
N SER A 107 -19.57 -0.46 -8.17
CA SER A 107 -20.49 -1.60 -8.06
C SER A 107 -20.63 -2.40 -9.37
N THR A 108 -20.31 -1.78 -10.51
CA THR A 108 -20.39 -2.40 -11.85
C THR A 108 -19.12 -3.13 -12.26
N ILE A 109 -18.03 -2.99 -11.50
CA ILE A 109 -16.75 -3.64 -11.82
C ILE A 109 -16.80 -5.12 -11.39
N GLU A 110 -16.50 -6.01 -12.33
CA GLU A 110 -16.56 -7.48 -12.14
C GLU A 110 -15.80 -7.97 -10.90
N ALA A 111 -14.65 -7.36 -10.61
CA ALA A 111 -13.83 -7.69 -9.44
C ALA A 111 -14.59 -7.55 -8.09
N TYR A 112 -15.69 -6.79 -8.05
CA TYR A 112 -16.49 -6.54 -6.85
C TYR A 112 -17.82 -7.31 -6.79
N TRP A 113 -18.26 -8.00 -7.85
CA TRP A 113 -19.60 -8.63 -7.92
C TRP A 113 -19.83 -9.75 -6.89
N ASP A 114 -18.95 -10.74 -6.83
CA ASP A 114 -19.06 -11.91 -5.92
C ASP A 114 -17.95 -11.92 -4.86
N LYS A 115 -16.99 -11.00 -4.98
CA LYS A 115 -15.75 -11.01 -4.20
C LYS A 115 -15.68 -9.88 -3.19
N MET A 116 -16.77 -9.16 -2.89
CA MET A 116 -16.69 -7.96 -2.04
C MET A 116 -15.99 -8.23 -0.69
N CYS A 117 -16.31 -9.33 0.00
CA CYS A 117 -15.69 -9.67 1.28
C CYS A 117 -14.42 -10.54 1.15
N ASN A 118 -14.11 -11.01 -0.07
CA ASN A 118 -12.90 -11.79 -0.30
C ASN A 118 -11.68 -10.89 -0.17
N PRO A 119 -10.52 -11.43 0.23
CA PRO A 119 -9.28 -10.67 0.21
C PRO A 119 -8.95 -10.08 -1.17
N PHE A 120 -8.13 -9.05 -1.20
CA PHE A 120 -7.50 -8.58 -2.43
C PHE A 120 -6.48 -9.62 -2.92
N ASP A 121 -6.35 -9.76 -4.23
CA ASP A 121 -5.27 -10.57 -4.81
C ASP A 121 -3.94 -9.86 -4.54
N VAL A 122 -2.88 -10.61 -4.22
CA VAL A 122 -1.55 -10.06 -3.94
C VAL A 122 -0.58 -10.52 -5.02
N GLN A 123 0.09 -9.57 -5.67
CA GLN A 123 1.08 -9.81 -6.72
C GLN A 123 2.40 -9.14 -6.35
N TYR A 124 3.49 -9.91 -6.32
CA TYR A 124 4.83 -9.35 -6.19
C TYR A 124 5.35 -8.96 -7.58
N ILE A 125 5.80 -7.73 -7.71
CA ILE A 125 6.31 -7.21 -8.98
C ILE A 125 7.78 -7.62 -9.13
N GLU A 126 8.06 -8.21 -10.27
CA GLU A 126 9.33 -8.81 -10.60
C GLU A 126 10.04 -8.02 -11.70
N GLY A 127 11.37 -8.18 -11.81
CA GLY A 127 12.15 -7.52 -12.86
C GLY A 127 12.31 -6.01 -12.63
N ILE A 128 12.25 -5.58 -11.38
CA ILE A 128 12.50 -4.20 -10.96
C ILE A 128 13.89 -4.08 -10.35
N SER A 129 14.42 -2.86 -10.32
CA SER A 129 15.70 -2.54 -9.70
C SER A 129 15.70 -2.95 -8.24
N GLN A 130 16.66 -3.77 -7.82
CA GLN A 130 16.77 -4.28 -6.45
C GLN A 130 18.03 -3.74 -5.78
N GLN A 131 18.00 -3.61 -4.46
CA GLN A 131 19.17 -3.20 -3.70
C GLN A 131 20.15 -4.37 -3.53
N THR A 132 21.41 -4.04 -3.25
CA THR A 132 22.44 -5.04 -2.92
C THR A 132 22.16 -5.69 -1.56
N ILE A 133 22.66 -6.91 -1.37
CA ILE A 133 22.32 -7.80 -0.23
C ILE A 133 22.61 -7.17 1.14
N ASP A 134 23.63 -6.32 1.22
CA ASP A 134 24.09 -5.71 2.47
C ASP A 134 23.59 -4.25 2.63
N SER A 135 22.65 -3.82 1.78
CA SER A 135 22.09 -2.48 1.81
C SER A 135 20.93 -2.34 2.81
N LEU A 136 20.82 -1.18 3.44
CA LEU A 136 19.70 -0.78 4.30
C LEU A 136 18.86 0.35 3.65
N ASP A 137 18.89 0.44 2.33
CA ASP A 137 18.28 1.52 1.55
C ASP A 137 16.81 1.27 1.16
N TYR A 138 16.09 0.48 1.94
CA TYR A 138 14.69 0.13 1.67
C TYR A 138 13.81 1.36 1.45
N SER A 139 13.90 2.37 2.34
CA SER A 139 13.09 3.58 2.23
C SER A 139 13.44 4.43 1.00
N PRO A 140 14.71 4.75 0.70
CA PRO A 140 15.08 5.39 -0.57
C PRO A 140 14.53 4.67 -1.81
N PHE A 141 14.54 3.34 -1.85
CA PHE A 141 13.99 2.56 -2.96
C PHE A 141 12.46 2.68 -3.04
N VAL A 142 11.74 2.59 -1.91
CA VAL A 142 10.29 2.80 -1.87
C VAL A 142 9.89 4.17 -2.39
N ILE A 143 10.64 5.22 -2.02
CA ILE A 143 10.39 6.58 -2.51
C ILE A 143 10.65 6.65 -4.03
N ALA A 144 11.76 6.08 -4.50
CA ALA A 144 12.07 6.06 -5.93
C ALA A 144 11.00 5.32 -6.74
N TYR A 145 10.54 4.15 -6.29
CA TYR A 145 9.45 3.42 -6.95
C TYR A 145 8.17 4.26 -7.01
N THR A 146 7.83 4.92 -5.90
CA THR A 146 6.65 5.79 -5.83
C THR A 146 6.76 6.93 -6.85
N GLU A 147 7.93 7.56 -6.96
CA GLU A 147 8.19 8.63 -7.94
C GLU A 147 7.96 8.14 -9.38
N TYR A 148 8.63 7.05 -9.79
CA TYR A 148 8.46 6.48 -11.14
C TYR A 148 7.00 6.17 -11.46
N LEU A 149 6.30 5.46 -10.55
CA LEU A 149 4.92 5.05 -10.76
C LEU A 149 3.96 6.25 -10.78
N SER A 150 4.21 7.27 -9.95
CA SER A 150 3.41 8.49 -9.94
C SER A 150 3.48 9.28 -11.26
N ASP A 151 4.61 9.18 -11.97
CA ASP A 151 4.81 9.74 -13.31
C ASP A 151 4.24 8.82 -14.42
N GLY A 152 3.61 7.70 -14.06
CA GLY A 152 3.10 6.70 -15.00
C GLY A 152 4.19 5.86 -15.67
N LEU A 153 5.40 5.88 -15.12
CA LEU A 153 6.56 5.13 -15.63
C LEU A 153 6.64 3.75 -14.95
N GLN A 154 7.20 2.78 -15.67
CA GLN A 154 7.60 1.51 -15.05
C GLN A 154 8.87 1.71 -14.22
N VAL A 155 8.95 1.01 -13.09
CA VAL A 155 10.19 0.94 -12.32
C VAL A 155 11.28 0.30 -13.19
N PRO A 156 12.48 0.92 -13.31
CA PRO A 156 13.53 0.41 -14.17
C PRO A 156 14.02 -0.97 -13.70
N ILE A 157 14.49 -1.79 -14.65
CA ILE A 157 15.10 -3.10 -14.37
C ILE A 157 16.53 -2.93 -13.83
N ASN A 158 17.23 -1.89 -14.32
CA ASN A 158 18.62 -1.61 -14.00
C ASN A 158 18.78 -1.11 -12.56
N GLU A 159 19.97 -1.28 -11.98
CA GLU A 159 20.28 -0.85 -10.62
C GLU A 159 20.03 0.65 -10.42
N LEU A 160 19.26 0.99 -9.39
CA LEU A 160 19.16 2.36 -8.89
C LEU A 160 20.35 2.63 -7.99
N ASP A 161 21.11 3.70 -8.27
CA ASP A 161 22.25 4.11 -7.43
C ASP A 161 21.74 4.60 -6.07
N SER A 162 21.89 3.76 -5.05
CA SER A 162 21.40 4.07 -3.71
C SER A 162 22.14 5.25 -3.06
N GLY A 163 23.41 5.47 -3.41
CA GLY A 163 24.17 6.64 -3.00
C GLY A 163 23.62 7.93 -3.60
N LEU A 164 23.18 7.89 -4.86
CA LEU A 164 22.50 9.02 -5.50
C LEU A 164 21.13 9.28 -4.88
N LEU A 165 20.33 8.22 -4.65
CA LEU A 165 19.02 8.35 -4.00
C LEU A 165 19.15 8.98 -2.60
N ARG A 166 20.11 8.53 -1.79
CA ARG A 166 20.40 9.14 -0.48
C ARG A 166 20.71 10.62 -0.59
N LYS A 167 21.63 11.01 -1.48
CA LYS A 167 22.00 12.43 -1.68
C LYS A 167 20.80 13.28 -2.10
N ARG A 168 20.00 12.76 -3.03
CA ARG A 168 18.82 13.45 -3.56
C ARG A 168 17.77 13.68 -2.47
N TYR A 169 17.39 12.62 -1.74
CA TYR A 169 16.35 12.72 -0.72
C TYR A 169 16.83 13.42 0.55
N ALA A 170 18.11 13.31 0.91
CA ALA A 170 18.68 14.09 2.01
C ALA A 170 18.66 15.60 1.74
N ALA A 171 18.74 16.03 0.47
CA ALA A 171 18.65 17.45 0.12
C ALA A 171 17.22 18.02 0.22
N LEU A 172 16.20 17.17 0.40
CA LEU A 172 14.79 17.56 0.52
C LEU A 172 14.32 17.64 1.99
N LEU A 173 15.18 17.25 2.95
CA LEU A 173 14.91 17.25 4.40
C LEU A 173 15.73 18.34 5.09
#